data_AF-A0A1U7LGH7-F1
#
_entry.id   AF-A0A1U7LGH7-F1
#
_cell.length_a   1.000
_cell.length_b   1.000
_cell.length_c   1.000
_cell.angle_alpha   90.00
_cell.angle_beta   90.00
_cell.angle_gamma   90.00
#
_symmetry.space_group_name_H-M   'P 1'
#
loop_
_entity.id
_entity.type
_entity.pdbx_description
1 polymer ?
#
loop_
_entity_poly.entity_id
_entity_poly.type
_entity_poly.pdbx_seq_one_letter_code
_entity_poly.pdbx_strand_id
1 'polypeptide(L)'
;MLSDAALQVPRENETTPLSYLKSRKRSRKFEARDSPLPSNKSRRSAATPAHDEGSPGAPFLDGMSPNRHKKFVGLILTVWNDISTHRNGALFNNPVSDRDAPGYSSLIKTPQDLKTIRQKVRDGVITNAKEFERDILLMFANSIMFNEEGTDMSNMAQEMRAEAEKLVRSFIQTEKRVVRSSN
;
A
#
# COMPACT_ATOMS: atom_id res chain seq x y z
N MET A 1 12.13 52.29 36.74
CA MET A 1 11.98 51.61 35.44
C MET A 1 10.66 50.86 35.47
N LEU A 2 9.88 51.05 34.40
CA LEU A 2 8.68 50.32 33.91
C LEU A 2 8.61 48.84 34.34
N SER A 3 7.51 48.12 34.50
CA SER A 3 6.05 48.32 34.53
C SER A 3 5.44 46.93 34.81
N ASP A 4 4.31 46.89 35.49
CA ASP A 4 3.47 45.71 35.79
C ASP A 4 2.95 44.99 34.53
N ALA A 5 2.76 43.65 34.59
CA ALA A 5 1.70 42.91 33.89
C ALA A 5 1.85 41.38 34.07
N ALA A 6 0.96 40.79 34.86
CA ALA A 6 0.63 39.38 34.80
C ALA A 6 -0.04 39.02 33.46
N LEU A 7 0.33 37.88 32.87
CA LEU A 7 -0.54 37.16 31.94
C LEU A 7 -0.49 35.65 32.21
N GLN A 8 -1.70 35.16 32.45
CA GLN A 8 -2.16 33.80 32.72
C GLN A 8 -2.18 32.98 31.40
N VAL A 9 -1.57 31.78 31.38
CA VAL A 9 -2.10 30.45 30.88
C VAL A 9 -2.51 30.35 29.37
N PRO A 10 -2.28 29.22 28.62
CA PRO A 10 -2.56 27.79 28.96
C PRO A 10 -1.42 26.79 28.66
N ARG A 11 -1.24 25.61 29.28
CA ARG A 11 -2.09 24.49 29.81
C ARG A 11 -3.03 23.83 28.78
N GLU A 12 -2.52 22.73 28.21
CA GLU A 12 -3.22 21.52 27.75
C GLU A 12 -4.01 21.59 26.43
N ASN A 13 -3.89 20.50 25.66
CA ASN A 13 -4.57 20.13 24.40
C ASN A 13 -3.95 20.58 23.07
N GLU A 14 -2.95 19.82 22.59
CA GLU A 14 -2.97 19.35 21.19
C GLU A 14 -3.12 17.83 21.16
N THR A 15 -4.08 17.31 21.95
CA THR A 15 -4.76 16.12 21.47
C THR A 15 -5.47 16.54 20.19
N THR A 16 -5.06 16.00 19.05
CA THR A 16 -5.87 16.06 17.84
C THR A 16 -6.49 14.68 17.61
N PRO A 17 -7.59 14.30 18.30
CA PRO A 17 -8.28 13.06 18.00
C PRO A 17 -9.27 13.25 16.83
N LEU A 18 -9.13 12.35 15.86
CA LEU A 18 -10.14 11.85 14.92
C LEU A 18 -11.17 12.85 14.34
N SER A 19 -10.80 13.54 13.26
CA SER A 19 -11.82 14.14 12.37
C SER A 19 -11.58 13.98 10.87
N TYR A 20 -10.40 13.52 10.40
CA TYR A 20 -10.08 13.64 8.98
C TYR A 20 -10.60 12.53 8.05
N LEU A 21 -11.33 11.54 8.56
CA LEU A 21 -12.00 10.53 7.73
C LEU A 21 -13.52 10.52 7.91
N LYS A 22 -14.14 11.70 7.78
CA LYS A 22 -15.58 11.78 7.49
C LYS A 22 -15.81 12.63 6.24
N SER A 23 -15.62 12.03 5.06
CA SER A 23 -16.49 12.20 3.88
C SER A 23 -15.84 11.67 2.60
N ARG A 24 -16.38 10.57 2.06
CA ARG A 24 -16.81 10.50 0.64
C ARG A 24 -17.56 9.19 0.36
N LYS A 25 -18.81 9.14 0.80
CA LYS A 25 -19.86 8.47 0.01
C LYS A 25 -20.47 9.54 -0.90
N ARG A 26 -20.17 9.52 -2.19
CA ARG A 26 -21.09 9.98 -3.25
C ARG A 26 -20.59 9.55 -4.62
N SER A 27 -21.36 8.62 -5.18
CA SER A 27 -21.49 8.30 -6.60
C SER A 27 -21.61 9.56 -7.47
N ARG A 28 -20.91 9.59 -8.61
CA ARG A 28 -21.38 10.27 -9.82
C ARG A 28 -21.09 9.41 -11.04
N LYS A 29 -22.18 8.85 -11.54
CA LYS A 29 -22.39 8.39 -12.90
C LYS A 29 -22.42 9.66 -13.78
N PHE A 30 -21.68 9.70 -14.87
CA PHE A 30 -21.92 10.66 -15.94
C PHE A 30 -21.80 9.96 -17.29
N GLU A 31 -22.81 10.21 -18.10
CA GLU A 31 -23.10 9.55 -19.37
C GLU A 31 -22.19 10.01 -20.51
N ALA A 32 -22.20 9.14 -21.53
CA ALA A 32 -21.56 9.29 -22.82
C ALA A 32 -22.01 10.55 -23.57
N ARG A 33 -21.08 11.14 -24.32
CA ARG A 33 -21.39 12.01 -25.46
C ARG A 33 -20.51 11.66 -26.65
N ASP A 34 -21.22 11.52 -27.76
CA ASP A 34 -20.86 11.11 -29.12
C ASP A 34 -19.98 12.10 -29.89
N SER A 35 -19.36 11.56 -30.96
CA SER A 35 -18.90 12.20 -32.23
C SER A 35 -17.39 12.48 -32.39
N PRO A 36 -16.86 12.53 -33.64
CA PRO A 36 -16.60 11.38 -34.52
C PRO A 36 -15.13 11.33 -35.05
N LEU A 37 -14.77 10.18 -35.63
CA LEU A 37 -13.49 9.89 -36.31
C LEU A 37 -13.26 10.73 -37.58
N PRO A 38 -11.98 10.96 -37.97
CA PRO A 38 -11.60 11.04 -39.37
C PRO A 38 -10.73 9.85 -39.78
N SER A 39 -11.17 9.16 -40.82
CA SER A 39 -10.43 8.20 -41.62
C SER A 39 -9.37 8.91 -42.48
N ASN A 40 -8.14 8.41 -42.55
CA ASN A 40 -7.36 8.57 -43.77
C ASN A 40 -6.50 7.34 -44.09
N LYS A 41 -6.68 6.83 -45.30
CA LYS A 41 -6.00 5.67 -45.87
C LYS A 41 -4.69 6.10 -46.53
N SER A 42 -3.66 5.30 -46.29
CA SER A 42 -2.62 4.89 -47.24
C SER A 42 -1.67 5.95 -47.79
N ARG A 43 -0.39 5.84 -47.40
CA ARG A 43 0.73 5.80 -48.34
C ARG A 43 1.86 4.96 -47.76
N ARG A 44 2.19 3.86 -48.46
CA ARG A 44 3.35 2.98 -48.24
C ARG A 44 4.61 3.58 -48.86
N SER A 45 5.77 3.33 -48.24
CA SER A 45 7.09 2.95 -48.82
C SER A 45 8.08 2.79 -47.64
N ALA A 46 8.45 1.58 -47.22
CA ALA A 46 9.73 0.87 -47.50
C ALA A 46 11.00 1.66 -47.05
N ALA A 47 11.99 1.17 -46.28
CA ALA A 47 12.34 -0.11 -45.67
C ALA A 47 13.50 0.11 -44.65
N THR A 48 13.68 -0.77 -43.65
CA THR A 48 14.94 -1.42 -43.16
C THR A 48 14.80 -1.96 -41.71
N PRO A 49 15.57 -3.00 -41.32
CA PRO A 49 15.21 -3.93 -40.24
C PRO A 49 15.78 -3.55 -38.86
N ALA A 50 15.13 -4.13 -37.85
CA ALA A 50 15.35 -3.97 -36.42
C ALA A 50 16.77 -4.33 -35.94
N HIS A 51 17.24 -3.57 -34.95
CA HIS A 51 17.98 -4.11 -33.80
C HIS A 51 17.47 -3.41 -32.54
N ASP A 52 16.77 -4.21 -31.74
CA ASP A 52 16.33 -3.97 -30.37
C ASP A 52 17.52 -4.27 -29.44
N GLU A 53 17.90 -3.33 -28.58
CA GLU A 53 18.71 -3.61 -27.39
C GLU A 53 18.53 -2.48 -26.35
N GLY A 54 17.91 -2.83 -25.21
CA GLY A 54 18.48 -2.44 -23.92
C GLY A 54 17.82 -1.31 -23.13
N SER A 55 16.50 -1.34 -22.93
CA SER A 55 15.93 -0.71 -21.72
C SER A 55 16.22 -1.64 -20.53
N PRO A 56 16.87 -1.20 -19.44
CA PRO A 56 17.23 -2.10 -18.34
C PRO A 56 15.98 -2.44 -17.54
N GLY A 57 15.32 -3.52 -17.96
CA GLY A 57 14.30 -4.21 -17.17
C GLY A 57 14.92 -4.64 -15.84
N ALA A 58 14.16 -4.45 -14.76
CA ALA A 58 14.49 -4.90 -13.42
C ALA A 58 15.07 -6.33 -13.46
N PRO A 59 16.09 -6.64 -12.62
CA PRO A 59 16.76 -7.93 -12.66
C PRO A 59 15.72 -9.03 -12.41
N PHE A 60 15.48 -9.82 -13.46
CA PHE A 60 14.56 -10.94 -13.41
C PHE A 60 15.07 -11.95 -12.39
N LEU A 61 14.41 -11.96 -11.24
CA LEU A 61 14.07 -13.13 -10.43
C LEU A 61 15.22 -14.09 -10.12
N ASP A 62 15.74 -13.96 -8.90
CA ASP A 62 16.44 -15.04 -8.22
C ASP A 62 15.56 -16.32 -8.19
N GLY A 63 15.92 -17.33 -8.98
CA GLY A 63 15.60 -18.76 -8.75
C GLY A 63 14.14 -19.24 -8.73
N MET A 64 13.15 -18.44 -9.13
CA MET A 64 11.73 -18.85 -9.06
C MET A 64 11.12 -19.13 -10.45
N SER A 65 10.75 -20.39 -10.71
CA SER A 65 10.04 -20.77 -11.94
C SER A 65 8.75 -19.95 -12.11
N PRO A 66 8.38 -19.53 -13.34
CA PRO A 66 7.17 -18.76 -13.61
C PRO A 66 5.90 -19.38 -13.00
N ASN A 67 5.80 -20.71 -12.97
CA ASN A 67 4.67 -21.41 -12.37
C ASN A 67 4.65 -21.31 -10.84
N ARG A 68 5.82 -21.30 -10.18
CA ARG A 68 5.89 -21.07 -8.72
C ARG A 68 5.51 -19.64 -8.39
N HIS A 69 6.00 -18.67 -9.17
CA HIS A 69 5.67 -17.26 -8.98
C HIS A 69 4.16 -17.01 -9.15
N LYS A 70 3.54 -17.52 -10.21
CA LYS A 70 2.08 -17.39 -10.42
C LYS A 70 1.27 -17.99 -9.27
N LYS A 71 1.68 -19.15 -8.75
CA LYS A 71 1.04 -19.78 -7.57
C LYS A 71 1.21 -18.91 -6.32
N PHE A 72 2.41 -18.42 -6.05
CA PHE A 72 2.68 -17.52 -4.92
C PHE A 72 1.81 -16.26 -5.00
N VAL A 73 1.80 -15.56 -6.14
CA VAL A 73 0.97 -14.37 -6.36
C VAL A 73 -0.51 -14.66 -6.11
N GLY A 74 -1.02 -15.78 -6.64
CA GLY A 74 -2.41 -16.17 -6.43
C GLY A 74 -2.78 -16.36 -4.95
N LEU A 75 -1.94 -17.09 -4.21
CA LEU A 75 -2.22 -17.40 -2.81
C LEU A 75 -1.94 -16.22 -1.87
N ILE A 76 -0.86 -15.46 -2.07
CA ILE A 76 -0.55 -14.33 -1.19
C ILE A 76 -1.56 -13.19 -1.36
N LEU A 77 -2.18 -13.05 -2.54
CA LEU A 77 -3.24 -12.08 -2.75
C LEU A 77 -4.54 -12.43 -2.03
N THR A 78 -4.77 -13.70 -1.63
CA THR A 78 -5.91 -14.02 -0.75
C THR A 78 -5.65 -13.50 0.66
N VAL A 79 -4.42 -13.67 1.18
CA VAL A 79 -4.00 -13.09 2.47
C VAL A 79 -4.10 -11.57 2.44
N TRP A 80 -3.64 -10.94 1.35
CA TRP A 80 -3.80 -9.50 1.15
C TRP A 80 -5.28 -9.08 1.17
N ASN A 81 -6.16 -9.84 0.50
CA ASN A 81 -7.58 -9.53 0.48
C ASN A 81 -8.18 -9.56 1.88
N ASP A 82 -7.90 -10.62 2.65
CA ASP A 82 -8.39 -10.76 4.03
C ASP A 82 -7.95 -9.59 4.91
N ILE A 83 -6.68 -9.20 4.82
CA ILE A 83 -6.15 -8.00 5.50
C ILE A 83 -6.90 -6.74 5.02
N SER A 84 -7.08 -6.55 3.72
CA SER A 84 -7.72 -5.34 3.16
C SER A 84 -9.20 -5.19 3.54
N THR A 85 -9.89 -6.31 3.78
CA THR A 85 -11.30 -6.34 4.19
C THR A 85 -11.51 -6.26 5.70
N HIS A 86 -10.44 -6.18 6.48
CA HIS A 86 -10.53 -5.92 7.92
C HIS A 86 -11.36 -4.65 8.18
N ARG A 87 -12.04 -4.58 9.33
CA ARG A 87 -12.90 -3.44 9.69
C ARG A 87 -12.17 -2.09 9.65
N ASN A 88 -10.87 -2.09 9.96
CA ASN A 88 -10.00 -0.91 9.92
C ASN A 88 -9.22 -0.79 8.59
N GLY A 89 -9.41 -1.70 7.63
CA GLY A 89 -8.58 -1.78 6.41
C GLY A 89 -8.68 -0.55 5.51
N ALA A 90 -9.82 0.15 5.54
CA ALA A 90 -10.01 1.39 4.80
C ALA A 90 -8.95 2.47 5.15
N LEU A 91 -8.42 2.48 6.37
CA LEU A 91 -7.40 3.40 6.83
C LEU A 91 -6.05 3.21 6.10
N PHE A 92 -5.79 2.01 5.63
CA PHE A 92 -4.49 1.59 5.10
C PHE A 92 -4.51 1.30 3.59
N ASN A 93 -5.64 1.57 2.92
CA ASN A 93 -5.85 1.18 1.53
C ASN A 93 -5.09 2.04 0.51
N ASN A 94 -4.77 3.29 0.83
CA ASN A 94 -4.16 4.22 -0.10
C ASN A 94 -2.96 4.93 0.55
N PRO A 95 -2.01 5.44 -0.25
CA PRO A 95 -0.90 6.23 0.26
C PRO A 95 -1.39 7.41 1.10
N VAL A 96 -0.70 7.67 2.20
CA VAL A 96 -0.93 8.84 3.05
C VAL A 96 -0.29 10.07 2.39
N SER A 97 -1.07 11.14 2.24
CA SER A 97 -0.57 12.42 1.71
C SER A 97 -0.40 13.44 2.83
N ASP A 98 0.49 14.42 2.66
CA ASP A 98 0.68 15.49 3.66
C ASP A 98 -0.57 16.37 3.84
N ARG A 99 -1.50 16.35 2.88
CA ARG A 99 -2.81 17.00 3.07
C ARG A 99 -3.65 16.30 4.12
N ASP A 100 -3.58 14.96 4.13
CA ASP A 100 -4.39 14.13 5.03
C ASP A 100 -3.66 13.90 6.38
N ALA A 101 -2.33 13.99 6.39
CA ALA A 101 -1.47 13.90 7.56
C ALA A 101 -0.28 14.88 7.44
N PRO A 102 -0.42 16.14 7.91
CA PRO A 102 0.64 17.14 7.80
C PRO A 102 1.98 16.69 8.39
N GLY A 103 3.05 16.82 7.62
CA GLY A 103 4.42 16.44 8.04
C GLY A 103 4.76 14.96 7.86
N TYR A 104 3.84 14.14 7.36
CA TYR A 104 4.04 12.70 7.19
C TYR A 104 5.23 12.38 6.28
N SER A 105 5.34 13.02 5.11
CA SER A 105 6.45 12.79 4.17
C SER A 105 7.82 13.18 4.73
N SER A 106 7.84 14.13 5.68
CA SER A 106 9.06 14.58 6.33
C SER A 106 9.52 13.60 7.40
N LEU A 107 8.59 12.97 8.13
CA LEU A 107 8.90 12.03 9.20
C LEU A 107 9.08 10.59 8.69
N ILE A 108 8.15 10.12 7.84
CA ILE A 108 8.09 8.73 7.38
C ILE A 108 8.88 8.55 6.07
N LYS A 109 10.03 7.88 6.17
CA LYS A 109 10.96 7.73 5.04
C LYS A 109 10.58 6.67 4.03
N THR A 110 9.87 5.64 4.47
CA THR A 110 9.39 4.58 3.58
C THR A 110 7.89 4.41 3.74
N PRO A 111 7.07 5.32 3.17
CA PRO A 111 5.61 5.19 3.19
C PRO A 111 5.17 3.85 2.63
N GLN A 112 4.11 3.29 3.19
CA GLN A 112 3.56 2.03 2.71
C GLN A 112 2.06 1.98 2.93
N ASP A 113 1.35 1.31 2.02
CA ASP A 113 -0.09 1.14 2.01
C ASP A 113 -0.47 -0.16 1.27
N LEU A 114 -1.68 -0.66 1.50
CA LEU A 114 -2.12 -1.94 0.95
C LEU A 114 -2.19 -1.95 -0.58
N LYS A 115 -2.54 -0.83 -1.23
CA LYS A 115 -2.58 -0.77 -2.70
C LYS A 115 -1.16 -0.86 -3.27
N THR A 116 -0.20 -0.17 -2.68
CA THR A 116 1.21 -0.26 -3.08
C THR A 116 1.77 -1.67 -2.86
N ILE A 117 1.50 -2.29 -1.71
CA ILE A 117 1.93 -3.68 -1.42
C ILE A 117 1.34 -4.66 -2.44
N ARG A 118 0.04 -4.53 -2.77
CA ARG A 118 -0.60 -5.35 -3.80
C ARG A 118 0.10 -5.21 -5.15
N GLN A 119 0.46 -3.98 -5.53
CA GLN A 119 1.13 -3.71 -6.78
C GLN A 119 2.53 -4.35 -6.80
N LYS A 120 3.30 -4.22 -5.70
CA LYS A 120 4.63 -4.87 -5.56
C LYS A 120 4.57 -6.39 -5.67
N VAL A 121 3.50 -7.04 -5.17
CA VAL A 121 3.27 -8.48 -5.40
C VAL A 121 3.05 -8.79 -6.87
N ARG A 122 2.20 -8.01 -7.56
CA ARG A 122 1.86 -8.24 -8.97
C ARG A 122 3.03 -7.99 -9.92
N ASP A 123 3.87 -7.03 -9.59
CA ASP A 123 5.04 -6.65 -10.37
C ASP A 123 6.27 -7.53 -10.08
N GLY A 124 6.13 -8.50 -9.18
CA GLY A 124 7.22 -9.41 -8.81
C GLY A 124 8.32 -8.77 -7.96
N VAL A 125 8.07 -7.59 -7.37
CA VAL A 125 8.97 -6.95 -6.40
C VAL A 125 8.92 -7.67 -5.05
N ILE A 126 7.73 -8.16 -4.66
CA ILE A 126 7.55 -9.07 -3.53
C ILE A 126 7.44 -10.48 -4.11
N THR A 127 8.42 -11.33 -3.81
CA THR A 127 8.58 -12.67 -4.39
C THR A 127 8.34 -13.80 -3.38
N ASN A 128 8.26 -13.47 -2.10
CA ASN A 128 8.08 -14.45 -1.03
C ASN A 128 7.28 -13.86 0.16
N ALA A 129 6.81 -14.73 1.05
CA ALA A 129 5.99 -14.33 2.19
C ALA A 129 6.73 -13.45 3.21
N LYS A 130 8.05 -13.56 3.35
CA LYS A 130 8.81 -12.72 4.29
C LYS A 130 8.86 -11.26 3.82
N GLU A 131 9.02 -11.05 2.51
CA GLU A 131 8.94 -9.71 1.91
C GLU A 131 7.54 -9.11 2.04
N PHE A 132 6.51 -9.92 1.82
CA PHE A 132 5.13 -9.50 2.05
C PHE A 132 4.89 -9.10 3.51
N GLU A 133 5.32 -9.93 4.46
CA GLU A 133 5.23 -9.68 5.90
C GLU A 133 5.95 -8.38 6.28
N ARG A 134 7.19 -8.20 5.82
CA ARG A 134 7.99 -7.00 6.08
C ARG A 134 7.24 -5.73 5.66
N ASP A 135 6.69 -5.71 4.45
CA ASP A 135 6.02 -4.52 3.92
C ASP A 135 4.69 -4.25 4.64
N ILE A 136 3.93 -5.30 5.02
CA ILE A 136 2.72 -5.18 5.85
C ILE A 136 3.05 -4.63 7.24
N LEU A 137 4.09 -5.15 7.89
CA LEU A 137 4.50 -4.69 9.21
C LEU A 137 5.05 -3.26 9.18
N LEU A 138 5.77 -2.89 8.13
CA LEU A 138 6.26 -1.52 7.93
C LEU A 138 5.11 -0.52 7.82
N MET A 139 4.04 -0.87 7.09
CA MET A 139 2.84 -0.03 6.99
C MET A 139 2.25 0.28 8.36
N PHE A 140 2.09 -0.73 9.23
CA PHE A 140 1.59 -0.52 10.59
C PHE A 140 2.59 0.23 11.47
N ALA A 141 3.89 -0.08 11.38
CA ALA A 141 4.92 0.60 12.15
C ALA A 141 4.98 2.10 11.82
N ASN A 142 4.89 2.47 10.55
CA ASN A 142 4.80 3.87 10.12
C ASN A 142 3.57 4.57 10.71
N SER A 143 2.42 3.88 10.72
CA SER A 143 1.19 4.43 11.28
C SER A 143 1.32 4.65 12.78
N ILE A 144 1.85 3.69 13.54
CA ILE A 144 2.03 3.80 14.99
C ILE A 144 3.06 4.89 15.32
N MET A 145 4.17 4.95 14.60
CA MET A 145 5.22 5.95 14.81
C MET A 145 4.72 7.37 14.52
N PHE A 146 3.94 7.57 13.46
CA PHE A 146 3.41 8.89 13.12
C PHE A 146 2.30 9.35 14.06
N ASN A 147 1.39 8.44 14.44
CA ASN A 147 0.20 8.77 15.23
C ASN A 147 0.42 8.72 16.76
N GLU A 148 1.65 8.42 17.21
CA GLU A 148 2.01 8.19 18.62
C GLU A 148 1.25 7.03 19.28
N GLU A 149 1.90 6.32 20.20
CA GLU A 149 1.27 5.21 20.92
C GLU A 149 0.17 5.71 21.87
N GLY A 150 -0.94 4.97 21.93
CA GLY A 150 -2.08 5.26 22.82
C GLY A 150 -3.19 6.06 22.16
N THR A 151 -2.99 6.59 20.95
CA THR A 151 -4.07 7.21 20.16
C THR A 151 -5.00 6.17 19.56
N ASP A 152 -6.25 6.55 19.26
CA ASP A 152 -7.22 5.66 18.61
C ASP A 152 -6.70 5.08 17.29
N MET A 153 -5.97 5.89 16.50
CA MET A 153 -5.34 5.44 15.26
C MET A 153 -4.27 4.38 15.52
N SER A 154 -3.41 4.58 16.51
CA SER A 154 -2.39 3.59 16.89
C SER A 154 -3.03 2.30 17.41
N ASN A 155 -4.11 2.39 18.21
CA ASN A 155 -4.83 1.22 18.72
C ASN A 155 -5.49 0.42 17.59
N MET A 156 -6.16 1.11 16.64
CA MET A 156 -6.73 0.47 15.45
C MET A 156 -5.66 -0.18 14.55
N ALA A 157 -4.48 0.44 14.45
CA ALA A 157 -3.34 -0.10 13.72
C ALA A 157 -2.76 -1.35 14.41
N GLN A 158 -2.58 -1.31 15.74
CA GLN A 158 -2.09 -2.43 16.53
C GLN A 158 -3.04 -3.64 16.46
N GLU A 159 -4.34 -3.41 16.57
CA GLU A 159 -5.34 -4.46 16.41
C GLU A 159 -5.25 -5.14 15.03
N MET A 160 -5.28 -4.32 13.97
CA MET A 160 -5.24 -4.84 12.61
C MET A 160 -3.90 -5.54 12.31
N ARG A 161 -2.79 -5.03 12.87
CA ARG A 161 -1.45 -5.65 12.80
C ARG A 161 -1.46 -7.05 13.39
N ALA A 162 -2.06 -7.24 14.56
CA ALA A 162 -2.11 -8.55 15.22
C ALA A 162 -2.86 -9.60 14.38
N GLU A 163 -3.98 -9.22 13.76
CA GLU A 163 -4.72 -10.11 12.86
C GLU A 163 -3.97 -10.38 11.56
N ALA A 164 -3.35 -9.35 10.96
CA ALA A 164 -2.50 -9.52 9.77
C ALA A 164 -1.34 -10.49 10.02
N GLU A 165 -0.66 -10.39 11.16
CA GLU A 165 0.41 -11.32 11.56
C GLU A 165 -0.11 -12.77 11.69
N LYS A 166 -1.33 -12.98 12.19
CA LYS A 166 -1.91 -14.33 12.25
C LYS A 166 -2.16 -14.90 10.86
N LEU A 167 -2.74 -14.10 9.96
CA LEU A 167 -3.01 -14.49 8.58
C LEU A 167 -1.71 -14.87 7.84
N VAL A 168 -0.68 -14.02 7.94
CA VAL A 168 0.63 -14.27 7.31
C VAL A 168 1.32 -15.49 7.91
N ARG A 169 1.30 -15.66 9.23
CA ARG A 169 1.86 -16.86 9.89
C ARG A 169 1.14 -18.14 9.45
N SER A 170 -0.18 -18.10 9.33
CA SER A 170 -0.98 -19.24 8.84
C SER A 170 -0.61 -19.61 7.40
N PHE A 171 -0.44 -18.60 6.54
CA PHE A 171 0.04 -18.79 5.17
C PHE A 171 1.40 -19.48 5.13
N ILE A 172 2.40 -18.97 5.86
CA ILE A 172 3.76 -19.52 5.89
C ILE A 172 3.76 -20.97 6.38
N GLN A 173 2.93 -21.30 7.37
CA GLN A 173 2.81 -22.67 7.87
C GLN A 173 2.18 -23.60 6.83
N THR A 174 1.15 -23.14 6.13
CA THR A 174 0.47 -23.91 5.09
C THR A 174 1.39 -24.16 3.89
N GLU A 175 2.10 -23.14 3.43
CA GLU A 175 3.08 -23.25 2.35
C GLU A 175 4.17 -24.29 2.67
N LYS A 176 4.71 -24.26 3.90
CA LYS A 176 5.71 -25.25 4.36
C LYS A 176 5.17 -26.69 4.36
N ARG A 177 3.91 -26.91 4.72
CA ARG A 177 3.28 -28.24 4.69
C ARG A 177 3.14 -28.76 3.26
N VAL A 178 2.66 -27.93 2.34
CA VAL A 178 2.50 -28.31 0.92
C VAL A 178 3.84 -28.67 0.28
N VAL A 179 4.90 -27.91 0.57
CA VAL A 179 6.24 -28.21 0.06
C VAL A 179 6.77 -29.54 0.61
N ARG A 180 6.58 -29.82 1.90
CA ARG A 180 7.02 -31.08 2.53
C ARG A 180 6.26 -32.32 2.03
N SER A 181 4.99 -32.17 1.64
CA SER A 181 4.19 -33.27 1.08
C SER A 181 4.45 -33.53 -0.41
N SER A 182 5.25 -32.70 -1.08
CA SER A 182 5.55 -32.79 -2.52
C SER A 182 6.95 -33.35 -2.82
N ASN A 183 7.74 -33.66 -1.80
CA ASN A 183 9.06 -34.32 -1.86
C ASN A 183 8.98 -35.70 -1.21
#